data_AF-A0A6E8VTV9-F1
#
_entry.id   AF-A0A6E8VTV9-F1
#
_cell.length_a   1.000
_cell.length_b   1.000
_cell.length_c   1.000
_cell.angle_alpha   90.00
_cell.angle_beta   90.00
_cell.angle_gamma   90.00
#
_symmetry.space_group_name_H-M   'P 1'
#
loop_
_entity.id
_entity.type
_entity.pdbx_description
1 polymer ?
#
loop_
_entity_poly.entity_id
_entity_poly.type
_entity_poly.pdbx_seq_one_letter_code
_entity_poly.pdbx_strand_id
1 'polypeptide(L)'
;MAECKSRHGYSSCSNRHRKMSLLWLLLMICAFSGDSGGGGGPGGFIRLAAAEHVRELEVSEGVPIGHQIGFIGEFVHDENGDSGPPYLIVPVPGSAVDTDLAIDHTTGEIRTKVALDRENRSSYSLVAIPLSGENVRVVVRVLDENDNAPTFPTPIMSIEFPENTPRDVKRTLNPARDADLGRYNTQRYSIVSGNVNNAFRLSSHRERDGVLYLDLQINGFLDRETTPAYSLVVEALDGGSPPLRGQMTVNITIQDVNDNQPIFNQSRYFATVPENATLGTTVLQVYATDQDAGENGQVEYAINRRQSDKEQMFRIDPATGLISVNKPLDFETRELHELVVVAKDRGMQPLETTAFVSIRVTDVNDNQPIINVIFLSDDATPKISESAQPGEFVARISVNDPDSRTEYANVNVTLSGGEGHFGLTTRDNIIYLVIVSLPLDREIKPNYTLSVIATDTGNPPLHAAKDIFLTVTDINDNAPEFEKDVYHANVMEVADPGTSVIQVTAVDRDEGNNSAIVYSLLDTPDTHSHWFQIDSHSGLITTRAHIDCETDPVPQLIVMAQDNGRPPLSSTGTVLVTIHDVNDNEPIFDQSFYNVSVAENESKGRCILKVSEARTTPQSPQTVPH
;
A
#
# COMPACT_ATOMS: atom_id res chain seq x y z
N MET A 1 7.89 -51.86 3.37
CA MET A 1 7.52 -53.29 3.33
C MET A 1 6.00 -53.40 3.50
N ALA A 2 5.42 -54.50 3.03
CA ALA A 2 3.99 -54.71 2.80
C ALA A 2 3.05 -54.57 4.02
N GLU A 3 1.81 -54.12 3.76
CA GLU A 3 0.51 -54.79 4.04
C GLU A 3 -0.61 -53.87 3.47
N CYS A 4 -1.62 -54.23 2.65
CA CYS A 4 -2.27 -55.48 2.22
C CYS A 4 -3.53 -55.93 3.01
N LYS A 5 -4.71 -55.41 2.62
CA LYS A 5 -6.04 -56.10 2.47
C LYS A 5 -7.08 -55.05 2.00
N SER A 6 -7.81 -55.21 0.88
CA SER A 6 -8.92 -56.14 0.57
C SER A 6 -10.24 -55.76 1.29
N ARG A 7 -11.46 -55.86 0.71
CA ARG A 7 -11.92 -56.77 -0.35
C ARG A 7 -13.36 -56.46 -0.84
N HIS A 8 -13.74 -57.05 -1.98
CA HIS A 8 -15.10 -57.38 -2.47
C HIS A 8 -16.07 -56.25 -2.92
N GLY A 9 -16.90 -56.43 -3.95
CA GLY A 9 -16.99 -57.55 -4.93
C GLY A 9 -18.44 -57.90 -5.37
N TYR A 10 -18.56 -58.73 -6.42
CA TYR A 10 -19.81 -59.27 -7.05
C TYR A 10 -20.58 -58.30 -7.97
N SER A 11 -21.28 -58.67 -9.07
CA SER A 11 -21.36 -59.89 -9.94
C SER A 11 -22.42 -59.63 -11.07
N SER A 12 -22.72 -60.44 -12.12
CA SER A 12 -22.15 -61.67 -12.73
C SER A 12 -22.82 -61.95 -14.10
N CYS A 13 -22.08 -62.42 -15.13
CA CYS A 13 -22.56 -63.25 -16.27
C CYS A 13 -23.60 -62.66 -17.27
N SER A 14 -23.89 -63.26 -18.46
CA SER A 14 -23.10 -64.12 -19.38
C SER A 14 -23.89 -64.40 -20.69
N ASN A 15 -23.15 -64.69 -21.77
CA ASN A 15 -23.50 -65.57 -22.92
C ASN A 15 -24.55 -65.21 -24.01
N ARG A 16 -24.00 -65.00 -25.22
CA ARG A 16 -24.25 -65.76 -26.48
C ARG A 16 -25.69 -65.98 -26.99
N HIS A 17 -25.95 -65.47 -28.20
CA HIS A 17 -26.01 -66.25 -29.48
C HIS A 17 -26.28 -65.28 -30.67
N ARG A 18 -26.10 -65.57 -31.97
CA ARG A 18 -25.31 -66.48 -32.83
C ARG A 18 -25.99 -66.46 -34.23
N LYS A 19 -25.24 -66.17 -35.30
CA LYS A 19 -25.34 -66.67 -36.71
C LYS A 19 -24.89 -65.58 -37.71
N MET A 20 -23.80 -65.77 -38.46
CA MET A 20 -23.66 -66.56 -39.71
C MET A 20 -24.36 -65.92 -40.92
N SER A 21 -23.60 -65.40 -41.88
CA SER A 21 -23.27 -66.21 -43.08
C SER A 21 -21.98 -65.72 -43.74
N LEU A 22 -21.32 -66.63 -44.46
CA LEU A 22 -20.10 -66.43 -45.24
C LEU A 22 -20.42 -66.54 -46.74
N LEU A 23 -19.42 -66.18 -47.55
CA LEU A 23 -18.98 -66.83 -48.82
C LEU A 23 -19.29 -66.18 -50.20
N TRP A 24 -18.24 -66.26 -51.05
CA TRP A 24 -18.18 -66.21 -52.53
C TRP A 24 -18.18 -64.83 -53.26
N LEU A 25 -17.38 -64.60 -54.33
CA LEU A 25 -16.22 -65.34 -54.90
C LEU A 25 -15.46 -64.53 -56.00
N LEU A 26 -14.10 -64.66 -56.09
CA LEU A 26 -13.17 -64.54 -57.27
C LEU A 26 -13.25 -63.28 -58.20
N LEU A 27 -12.28 -62.84 -59.02
CA LEU A 27 -10.89 -63.17 -59.46
C LEU A 27 -10.27 -61.78 -59.90
N MET A 28 -9.00 -61.34 -59.72
CA MET A 28 -7.67 -61.88 -60.10
C MET A 28 -7.50 -62.12 -61.62
N ILE A 29 -6.42 -61.80 -62.35
CA ILE A 29 -5.16 -61.03 -62.21
C ILE A 29 -4.87 -60.43 -63.64
N CYS A 30 -4.03 -59.42 -63.92
CA CYS A 30 -2.56 -59.52 -64.04
C CYS A 30 -2.02 -58.19 -64.60
N ALA A 31 -0.90 -57.69 -64.07
CA ALA A 31 -0.03 -56.72 -64.74
C ALA A 31 1.43 -57.10 -64.47
N PHE A 32 2.26 -57.11 -65.53
CA PHE A 32 3.65 -57.55 -65.51
C PHE A 32 4.55 -56.44 -66.04
N SER A 33 5.69 -56.22 -65.38
CA SER A 33 6.94 -55.50 -65.77
C SER A 33 7.55 -54.94 -64.47
N GLY A 34 8.83 -55.05 -64.11
CA GLY A 34 10.07 -55.60 -64.68
C GLY A 34 11.24 -54.98 -63.85
N ASP A 35 12.50 -55.39 -63.83
CA ASP A 35 13.25 -56.51 -64.42
C ASP A 35 14.63 -56.59 -63.68
N SER A 36 15.38 -57.70 -63.84
CA SER A 36 16.85 -57.79 -64.03
C SER A 36 17.49 -59.05 -63.41
N GLY A 37 18.25 -59.81 -64.21
CA GLY A 37 19.07 -60.95 -63.73
C GLY A 37 19.35 -62.04 -64.77
N GLY A 38 20.15 -61.74 -65.79
CA GLY A 38 20.33 -62.58 -66.97
C GLY A 38 21.07 -63.92 -66.84
N GLY A 39 21.04 -64.71 -67.93
CA GLY A 39 21.99 -65.79 -68.19
C GLY A 39 21.43 -67.04 -68.90
N GLY A 40 21.88 -67.29 -70.15
CA GLY A 40 21.84 -68.62 -70.79
C GLY A 40 20.82 -68.81 -71.92
N GLY A 41 21.32 -69.12 -73.12
CA GLY A 41 20.57 -69.82 -74.17
C GLY A 41 20.95 -71.31 -74.24
N PRO A 42 20.57 -72.08 -75.28
CA PRO A 42 19.77 -71.70 -76.45
C PRO A 42 18.46 -72.52 -76.59
N GLY A 43 17.50 -72.02 -77.36
CA GLY A 43 16.27 -72.76 -77.69
C GLY A 43 15.43 -72.02 -78.72
N GLY A 44 15.48 -72.46 -79.97
CA GLY A 44 14.77 -71.81 -81.06
C GLY A 44 13.27 -72.10 -81.05
N PHE A 45 12.46 -71.07 -80.87
CA PHE A 45 11.10 -71.00 -81.39
C PHE A 45 10.85 -69.60 -81.96
N ILE A 46 10.98 -69.48 -83.28
CA ILE A 46 10.55 -68.28 -84.00
C ILE A 46 9.02 -68.28 -83.95
N ARG A 47 8.44 -67.51 -83.03
CA ARG A 47 7.08 -67.01 -83.21
C ARG A 47 7.15 -65.79 -84.11
N LEU A 48 6.82 -65.96 -85.39
CA LEU A 48 6.29 -64.84 -86.16
C LEU A 48 4.97 -64.44 -85.52
N ALA A 49 4.99 -63.39 -84.71
CA ALA A 49 3.82 -62.53 -84.60
C ALA A 49 3.78 -61.74 -85.91
N ALA A 50 2.69 -61.88 -86.67
CA ALA A 50 2.41 -60.92 -87.74
C ALA A 50 2.31 -59.54 -87.08
N ALA A 51 3.01 -58.55 -87.63
CA ALA A 51 2.90 -57.18 -87.15
C ALA A 51 1.50 -56.67 -87.52
N GLU A 52 0.65 -56.40 -86.54
CA GLU A 52 -0.64 -55.74 -86.78
C GLU A 52 -0.36 -54.40 -87.46
N HIS A 53 -0.92 -54.19 -88.66
CA HIS A 53 -0.65 -52.97 -89.43
C HIS A 53 -1.39 -51.79 -88.78
N VAL A 54 -0.72 -51.09 -87.87
CA VAL A 54 -1.27 -49.93 -87.16
C VAL A 54 -0.93 -48.64 -87.91
N ARG A 55 -1.96 -47.87 -88.29
CA ARG A 55 -1.83 -46.54 -88.86
C ARG A 55 -2.15 -45.49 -87.80
N GLU A 56 -1.14 -44.78 -87.31
CA GLU A 56 -1.37 -43.62 -86.44
C GLU A 56 -1.50 -42.35 -87.30
N LEU A 57 -2.53 -41.56 -87.02
CA LEU A 57 -2.78 -40.24 -87.60
C LEU A 57 -2.95 -39.25 -86.45
N GLU A 58 -2.58 -37.99 -86.67
CA GLU A 58 -2.66 -36.94 -85.66
C GLU A 58 -3.42 -35.73 -86.21
N VAL A 59 -4.22 -35.10 -85.37
CA VAL A 59 -4.97 -33.88 -85.72
C VAL A 59 -5.13 -33.01 -84.47
N SER A 60 -4.81 -31.72 -84.55
CA SER A 60 -5.13 -30.77 -83.47
C SER A 60 -6.63 -30.69 -83.24
N GLU A 61 -7.04 -30.47 -82.00
CA GLU A 61 -8.41 -30.09 -81.69
C GLU A 61 -8.77 -28.69 -82.21
N GLY A 62 -10.05 -28.32 -82.11
CA GLY A 62 -10.54 -27.01 -82.58
C GLY A 62 -10.49 -26.78 -84.09
N VAL A 63 -9.91 -27.70 -84.88
CA VAL A 63 -9.87 -27.61 -86.35
C VAL A 63 -11.28 -27.59 -86.94
N PRO A 64 -11.50 -26.86 -88.06
CA PRO A 64 -12.83 -26.70 -88.64
C PRO A 64 -13.42 -28.03 -89.15
N ILE A 65 -14.75 -28.09 -89.22
CA ILE A 65 -15.49 -29.22 -89.77
C ILE A 65 -15.09 -29.44 -91.24
N GLY A 66 -14.85 -30.70 -91.61
CA GLY A 66 -14.40 -31.10 -92.95
C GLY A 66 -12.89 -31.06 -93.16
N HIS A 67 -12.11 -30.73 -92.11
CA HIS A 67 -10.64 -30.78 -92.13
C HIS A 67 -10.16 -32.21 -92.40
N GLN A 68 -9.14 -32.34 -93.26
CA GLN A 68 -8.58 -33.63 -93.66
C GLN A 68 -7.53 -34.09 -92.66
N ILE A 69 -7.78 -35.22 -92.00
CA ILE A 69 -6.88 -35.84 -91.01
C ILE A 69 -5.81 -36.66 -91.72
N GLY A 70 -6.17 -37.35 -92.81
CA GLY A 70 -5.25 -38.18 -93.58
C GLY A 70 -5.96 -39.29 -94.35
N PHE A 71 -5.20 -40.31 -94.72
CA PHE A 71 -5.69 -41.50 -95.41
C PHE A 71 -5.32 -42.78 -94.64
N ILE A 72 -6.18 -43.80 -94.77
CA ILE A 72 -6.02 -45.12 -94.14
C ILE A 72 -4.80 -45.87 -94.67
N GLY A 73 -4.65 -45.92 -96.00
CA GLY A 73 -3.50 -46.51 -96.70
C GLY A 73 -2.48 -45.47 -97.14
N GLU A 74 -1.27 -45.90 -97.49
CA GLU A 74 -0.27 -45.06 -98.13
C GLU A 74 -0.40 -45.14 -99.66
N PHE A 75 -0.54 -44.00 -100.33
CA PHE A 75 -0.46 -43.91 -101.79
C PHE A 75 1.01 -44.01 -102.28
N VAL A 76 1.69 -45.10 -101.90
CA VAL A 76 3.02 -45.45 -102.39
C VAL A 76 2.88 -46.66 -103.30
N HIS A 77 3.21 -46.47 -104.58
CA HIS A 77 3.34 -47.57 -105.52
C HIS A 77 4.55 -48.44 -105.15
N ASP A 78 4.34 -49.51 -104.39
CA ASP A 78 5.33 -50.58 -104.23
C ASP A 78 4.68 -51.97 -104.12
N GLU A 79 5.37 -52.98 -104.66
CA GLU A 79 4.77 -54.24 -105.11
C GLU A 79 4.41 -55.27 -104.01
N ASN A 80 4.11 -54.83 -102.77
CA ASN A 80 3.70 -55.72 -101.68
C ASN A 80 2.57 -55.14 -100.78
N GLY A 81 1.32 -55.42 -101.15
CA GLY A 81 0.36 -55.93 -100.15
C GLY A 81 -0.73 -55.02 -99.59
N ASP A 82 -0.82 -53.73 -99.92
CA ASP A 82 -2.05 -52.95 -99.68
C ASP A 82 -2.94 -53.01 -100.93
N SER A 83 -4.16 -53.55 -100.83
CA SER A 83 -5.09 -53.59 -101.97
C SER A 83 -5.90 -52.30 -102.13
N GLY A 84 -5.71 -51.33 -101.24
CA GLY A 84 -6.36 -50.03 -101.30
C GLY A 84 -7.87 -50.10 -101.03
N PRO A 85 -8.59 -49.00 -101.27
CA PRO A 85 -10.04 -48.96 -101.13
C PRO A 85 -10.75 -49.83 -102.19
N PRO A 86 -11.97 -50.33 -101.91
CA PRO A 86 -12.82 -49.91 -100.80
C PRO A 86 -12.55 -50.64 -99.47
N TYR A 87 -12.64 -49.88 -98.38
CA TYR A 87 -12.49 -50.38 -97.01
C TYR A 87 -13.85 -50.56 -96.31
N LEU A 88 -14.08 -51.73 -95.72
CA LEU A 88 -15.11 -51.91 -94.71
C LEU A 88 -14.59 -51.35 -93.37
N ILE A 89 -15.20 -50.26 -92.91
CA ILE A 89 -14.82 -49.60 -91.65
C ILE A 89 -15.57 -50.25 -90.50
N VAL A 90 -14.84 -50.75 -89.52
CA VAL A 90 -15.36 -51.28 -88.26
C VAL A 90 -14.83 -50.43 -87.11
N PRO A 91 -15.60 -49.46 -86.61
CA PRO A 91 -15.26 -48.70 -85.41
C PRO A 91 -15.00 -49.61 -84.21
N VAL A 92 -14.01 -49.28 -83.38
CA VAL A 92 -13.89 -49.92 -82.07
C VAL A 92 -15.09 -49.47 -81.20
N PRO A 93 -15.76 -50.38 -80.47
CA PRO A 93 -16.91 -50.00 -79.63
C PRO A 93 -16.57 -48.87 -78.65
N GLY A 94 -17.44 -47.86 -78.58
CA GLY A 94 -17.23 -46.67 -77.75
C GLY A 94 -16.28 -45.61 -78.35
N SER A 95 -15.74 -45.84 -79.56
CA SER A 95 -14.78 -44.93 -80.19
C SER A 95 -15.38 -43.68 -80.84
N ALA A 96 -16.70 -43.57 -81.01
CA ALA A 96 -17.38 -42.40 -81.61
C ALA A 96 -16.96 -42.03 -83.07
N VAL A 97 -16.29 -42.93 -83.79
CA VAL A 97 -15.87 -42.73 -85.18
C VAL A 97 -17.05 -42.38 -86.10
N ASP A 98 -18.18 -43.09 -85.96
CA ASP A 98 -19.37 -42.88 -86.81
C ASP A 98 -20.05 -41.52 -86.57
N THR A 99 -19.90 -40.93 -85.38
CA THR A 99 -20.51 -39.65 -85.03
C THR A 99 -19.60 -38.48 -85.37
N ASP A 100 -18.30 -38.61 -85.10
CA ASP A 100 -17.38 -37.47 -85.00
C ASP A 100 -16.42 -37.37 -86.21
N LEU A 101 -16.24 -38.48 -86.94
CA LEU A 101 -15.42 -38.54 -88.16
C LEU A 101 -16.29 -38.82 -89.40
N ALA A 102 -15.83 -38.35 -90.55
CA ALA A 102 -16.36 -38.66 -91.86
C ALA A 102 -15.29 -39.44 -92.63
N ILE A 103 -15.58 -40.70 -92.97
CA ILE A 103 -14.62 -41.60 -93.62
C ILE A 103 -15.18 -42.01 -94.98
N ASP A 104 -14.44 -41.69 -96.04
CA ASP A 104 -14.79 -42.13 -97.38
C ASP A 104 -14.29 -43.56 -97.61
N HIS A 105 -15.24 -44.51 -97.62
CA HIS A 105 -14.98 -45.92 -97.88
C HIS A 105 -14.29 -46.20 -99.21
N THR A 106 -14.39 -45.30 -100.20
CA THR A 106 -13.89 -45.47 -101.58
C THR A 106 -12.54 -44.82 -101.86
N THR A 107 -12.08 -43.93 -100.99
CA THR A 107 -10.74 -43.30 -101.09
C THR A 107 -9.86 -43.55 -99.87
N GLY A 108 -10.45 -43.99 -98.76
CA GLY A 108 -9.77 -44.10 -97.47
C GLY A 108 -9.49 -42.75 -96.79
N GLU A 109 -10.06 -41.64 -97.28
CA GLU A 109 -9.89 -40.32 -96.66
C GLU A 109 -10.66 -40.23 -95.34
N ILE A 110 -9.99 -39.70 -94.30
CA ILE A 110 -10.59 -39.39 -93.01
C ILE A 110 -10.66 -37.87 -92.85
N ARG A 111 -11.87 -37.34 -92.59
CA ARG A 111 -12.15 -35.93 -92.30
C ARG A 111 -12.86 -35.75 -90.96
N THR A 112 -12.74 -34.57 -90.37
CA THR A 112 -13.55 -34.19 -89.20
C THR A 112 -15.01 -33.98 -89.60
N LYS A 113 -15.95 -34.53 -88.84
CA LYS A 113 -17.41 -34.33 -89.03
C LYS A 113 -18.00 -33.37 -88.01
N VAL A 114 -17.34 -33.23 -86.86
CA VAL A 114 -17.55 -32.20 -85.83
C VAL A 114 -16.21 -31.51 -85.55
N ALA A 115 -16.22 -30.37 -84.86
CA ALA A 115 -14.99 -29.87 -84.24
C ALA A 115 -14.59 -30.87 -83.13
N LEU A 116 -13.36 -31.37 -83.19
CA LEU A 116 -12.86 -32.31 -82.19
C LEU A 116 -12.42 -31.53 -80.94
N ASP A 117 -12.60 -32.16 -79.78
CA ASP A 117 -12.34 -31.66 -78.43
C ASP A 117 -11.67 -32.82 -77.68
N ARG A 118 -10.43 -32.59 -77.23
CA ARG A 118 -9.55 -33.59 -76.63
C ARG A 118 -9.86 -33.80 -75.16
N GLU A 119 -10.36 -32.80 -74.44
CA GLU A 119 -10.80 -32.93 -73.03
C GLU A 119 -11.94 -33.94 -72.93
N ASN A 120 -12.85 -33.91 -73.90
CA ASN A 120 -13.92 -34.86 -74.06
C ASN A 120 -13.42 -36.19 -74.66
N ARG A 121 -12.52 -36.15 -75.67
CA ARG A 121 -12.05 -37.37 -76.36
C ARG A 121 -10.66 -37.25 -77.00
N SER A 122 -9.65 -37.84 -76.37
CA SER A 122 -8.25 -37.81 -76.83
C SER A 122 -7.88 -38.72 -78.00
N SER A 123 -8.70 -39.71 -78.36
CA SER A 123 -8.42 -40.57 -79.52
C SER A 123 -9.64 -41.32 -80.09
N TYR A 124 -9.50 -41.70 -81.36
CA TYR A 124 -10.44 -42.51 -82.12
C TYR A 124 -9.71 -43.74 -82.68
N SER A 125 -10.26 -44.93 -82.49
CA SER A 125 -9.74 -46.20 -83.02
C SER A 125 -10.77 -46.91 -83.90
N LEU A 126 -10.33 -47.41 -85.04
CA LEU A 126 -11.12 -48.23 -85.96
C LEU A 126 -10.26 -49.31 -86.62
N VAL A 127 -10.91 -50.31 -87.18
CA VAL A 127 -10.27 -51.31 -88.06
C VAL A 127 -10.83 -51.14 -89.46
N ALA A 128 -9.96 -50.88 -90.43
CA ALA A 128 -10.29 -50.86 -91.84
C ALA A 128 -9.95 -52.22 -92.45
N ILE A 129 -10.94 -52.88 -93.03
CA ILE A 129 -10.81 -54.20 -93.65
C ILE A 129 -10.87 -53.99 -95.18
N PRO A 130 -9.77 -54.15 -95.92
CA PRO A 130 -9.76 -54.07 -97.38
C PRO A 130 -10.40 -55.30 -98.04
N LEU A 131 -10.67 -55.24 -99.35
CA LEU A 131 -11.18 -56.40 -100.10
C LEU A 131 -10.16 -57.55 -100.23
N SER A 132 -8.86 -57.25 -100.13
CA SER A 132 -7.79 -58.25 -99.96
C SER A 132 -6.56 -57.64 -99.26
N GLY A 133 -5.66 -58.47 -98.73
CA GLY A 133 -4.54 -57.99 -97.89
C GLY A 133 -4.85 -57.99 -96.40
N GLU A 134 -4.06 -57.26 -95.62
CA GLU A 134 -4.13 -57.25 -94.15
C GLU A 134 -5.04 -56.12 -93.61
N ASN A 135 -5.64 -56.36 -92.45
CA ASN A 135 -6.49 -55.35 -91.79
C ASN A 135 -5.63 -54.21 -91.22
N VAL A 136 -6.06 -52.97 -91.42
CA VAL A 136 -5.37 -51.79 -90.90
C VAL A 136 -6.08 -51.29 -89.64
N ARG A 137 -5.39 -51.28 -88.50
CA ARG A 137 -5.89 -50.66 -87.26
C ARG A 137 -5.51 -49.18 -87.27
N VAL A 138 -6.48 -48.30 -87.52
CA VAL A 138 -6.25 -46.86 -87.56
C VAL A 138 -6.51 -46.26 -86.18
N VAL A 139 -5.57 -45.47 -85.68
CA VAL A 139 -5.71 -44.67 -84.46
C VAL A 139 -5.51 -43.20 -84.82
N VAL A 140 -6.57 -42.41 -84.75
CA VAL A 140 -6.47 -40.94 -84.81
C VAL A 140 -6.26 -40.44 -83.38
N ARG A 141 -5.10 -39.84 -83.11
CA ARG A 141 -4.80 -39.14 -81.86
C ARG A 141 -5.22 -37.68 -82.03
N VAL A 142 -5.95 -37.14 -81.07
CA VAL A 142 -6.25 -35.71 -81.02
C VAL A 142 -5.10 -35.04 -80.27
N LEU A 143 -4.44 -34.07 -80.92
CA LEU A 143 -3.38 -33.27 -80.32
C LEU A 143 -4.00 -32.13 -79.51
N ASP A 144 -3.41 -31.95 -78.34
CA ASP A 144 -3.71 -30.93 -77.33
C ASP A 144 -3.41 -29.52 -77.89
N GLU A 145 -4.36 -28.59 -77.79
CA GLU A 145 -4.14 -27.16 -77.99
C GLU A 145 -4.31 -26.39 -76.67
N ASN A 146 -3.95 -25.10 -76.64
CA ASN A 146 -3.95 -24.29 -75.41
C ASN A 146 -5.24 -23.46 -75.30
N ASP A 147 -6.41 -24.10 -75.23
CA ASP A 147 -7.71 -23.43 -75.20
C ASP A 147 -8.43 -23.47 -73.84
N ASN A 148 -7.96 -24.27 -72.88
CA ASN A 148 -8.35 -24.13 -71.48
C ASN A 148 -7.34 -23.26 -70.72
N ALA A 149 -7.81 -22.58 -69.67
CA ALA A 149 -6.97 -21.76 -68.81
C ALA A 149 -6.83 -22.43 -67.43
N PRO A 150 -5.71 -22.21 -66.71
CA PRO A 150 -5.60 -22.58 -65.31
C PRO A 150 -6.78 -22.04 -64.49
N THR A 151 -7.54 -22.90 -63.81
CA THR A 151 -8.67 -22.49 -62.97
C THR A 151 -8.49 -22.90 -61.52
N PHE A 152 -8.66 -21.96 -60.58
CA PHE A 152 -8.68 -22.27 -59.15
C PHE A 152 -10.08 -22.76 -58.74
N PRO A 153 -10.21 -23.83 -57.92
CA PRO A 153 -11.50 -24.32 -57.45
C PRO A 153 -12.32 -23.30 -56.64
N THR A 154 -11.63 -22.33 -56.04
CA THR A 154 -12.21 -21.26 -55.21
C THR A 154 -11.52 -19.94 -55.56
N PRO A 155 -12.25 -18.86 -55.89
CA PRO A 155 -11.63 -17.57 -56.25
C PRO A 155 -11.04 -16.83 -55.04
N ILE A 156 -11.47 -17.19 -53.82
CA ILE A 156 -11.00 -16.61 -52.56
C ILE A 156 -10.68 -17.75 -51.60
N MET A 157 -9.54 -17.65 -50.92
CA MET A 157 -9.12 -18.53 -49.82
C MET A 157 -8.76 -17.66 -48.61
N SER A 158 -9.10 -18.12 -47.39
CA SER A 158 -8.72 -17.43 -46.14
C SER A 158 -7.82 -18.33 -45.30
N ILE A 159 -6.74 -17.77 -44.75
CA ILE A 159 -5.71 -18.50 -44.00
C ILE A 159 -5.26 -17.65 -42.81
N GLU A 160 -4.95 -18.31 -41.69
CA GLU A 160 -4.51 -17.65 -40.47
C GLU A 160 -3.08 -18.08 -40.09
N PHE A 161 -2.27 -17.11 -39.66
CA PHE A 161 -0.91 -17.33 -39.16
C PHE A 161 -0.71 -16.55 -37.84
N PRO A 162 -0.37 -17.23 -36.73
CA PRO A 162 0.26 -16.55 -35.58
C PRO A 162 1.50 -15.77 -36.03
N GLU A 163 1.73 -14.58 -35.50
CA GLU A 163 2.91 -13.79 -35.91
C GLU A 163 4.24 -14.44 -35.53
N ASN A 164 4.26 -15.16 -34.42
CA ASN A 164 5.40 -15.99 -33.99
C ASN A 164 5.64 -17.23 -34.87
N THR A 165 4.92 -17.41 -35.99
CA THR A 165 5.06 -18.59 -36.86
C THR A 165 6.49 -18.68 -37.46
N PRO A 166 7.20 -19.82 -37.27
CA PRO A 166 8.51 -20.03 -37.89
C PRO A 166 8.50 -20.00 -39.43
N ARG A 167 9.59 -19.50 -40.02
CA ARG A 167 9.73 -19.30 -41.48
C ARG A 167 9.66 -20.58 -42.33
N ASP A 168 9.96 -21.73 -41.74
CA ASP A 168 9.89 -23.03 -42.40
C ASP A 168 8.45 -23.57 -42.51
N VAL A 169 7.49 -23.01 -41.77
CA VAL A 169 6.08 -23.38 -41.84
C VAL A 169 5.52 -23.04 -43.21
N LYS A 170 4.84 -24.03 -43.79
CA LYS A 170 4.15 -23.96 -45.08
C LYS A 170 2.65 -24.16 -44.90
N ARG A 171 1.86 -23.46 -45.72
CA ARG A 171 0.42 -23.68 -45.88
C ARG A 171 0.13 -24.02 -47.33
N THR A 172 -0.26 -25.26 -47.59
CA THR A 172 -0.70 -25.69 -48.93
C THR A 172 -1.96 -24.92 -49.33
N LEU A 173 -1.95 -24.34 -50.53
CA LEU A 173 -3.10 -23.67 -51.11
C LEU A 173 -3.84 -24.62 -52.05
N ASN A 174 -5.09 -24.28 -52.39
CA ASN A 174 -5.82 -24.99 -53.45
C ASN A 174 -5.08 -24.79 -54.79
N PRO A 175 -4.61 -25.86 -55.46
CA PRO A 175 -3.95 -25.72 -56.76
C PRO A 175 -4.93 -25.29 -57.84
N ALA A 176 -4.45 -24.55 -58.83
CA ALA A 176 -5.15 -24.42 -60.09
C ALA A 176 -5.15 -25.76 -60.82
N ARG A 177 -6.21 -26.01 -61.58
CA ARG A 177 -6.32 -27.16 -62.48
C ARG A 177 -6.50 -26.66 -63.90
N ASP A 178 -5.80 -27.31 -64.79
CA ASP A 178 -5.91 -27.16 -66.23
C ASP A 178 -6.46 -28.45 -66.82
N ALA A 179 -7.23 -28.31 -67.89
CA ALA A 179 -7.74 -29.47 -68.63
C ALA A 179 -6.73 -29.93 -69.70
N ASP A 180 -5.91 -28.99 -70.20
CA ASP A 180 -4.84 -29.20 -71.17
C ASP A 180 -3.70 -30.07 -70.61
N LEU A 181 -2.89 -30.65 -71.50
CA LEU A 181 -1.82 -31.59 -71.17
C LEU A 181 -0.41 -31.00 -71.30
N GLY A 182 0.57 -31.76 -70.82
CA GLY A 182 1.99 -31.52 -71.05
C GLY A 182 2.47 -30.10 -70.71
N ARG A 183 2.67 -29.28 -71.74
CA ARG A 183 3.16 -27.89 -71.62
C ARG A 183 2.03 -26.86 -71.45
N TYR A 184 0.83 -27.15 -71.94
CA TYR A 184 -0.34 -26.27 -71.89
C TYR A 184 -1.08 -26.43 -70.55
N ASN A 185 -0.86 -27.54 -69.83
CA ASN A 185 -1.20 -27.62 -68.41
C ASN A 185 -0.53 -26.48 -67.59
N THR A 186 -1.07 -26.14 -66.42
CA THR A 186 -0.49 -25.16 -65.48
C THR A 186 1.00 -25.42 -65.20
N GLN A 187 1.88 -24.44 -65.49
CA GLN A 187 3.35 -24.58 -65.37
C GLN A 187 3.95 -23.80 -64.21
N ARG A 188 3.35 -22.69 -63.78
CA ARG A 188 3.92 -21.83 -62.72
C ARG A 188 2.85 -21.06 -61.95
N TYR A 189 3.22 -20.68 -60.73
CA TYR A 189 2.48 -19.71 -59.92
C TYR A 189 3.35 -18.50 -59.58
N SER A 190 2.73 -17.34 -59.42
CA SER A 190 3.37 -16.11 -58.93
C SER A 190 2.41 -15.34 -58.02
N ILE A 191 2.97 -14.53 -57.11
CA ILE A 191 2.19 -13.53 -56.37
C ILE A 191 2.29 -12.22 -57.15
N VAL A 192 1.17 -11.70 -57.65
CA VAL A 192 1.15 -10.52 -58.53
C VAL A 192 0.78 -9.22 -57.79
N SER A 193 0.15 -9.31 -56.62
CA SER A 193 -0.11 -8.15 -55.75
C SER A 193 -0.33 -8.56 -54.29
N GLY A 194 -0.37 -7.56 -53.39
CA GLY A 194 -0.69 -7.75 -51.95
C GLY A 194 0.47 -8.17 -51.04
N ASN A 195 1.62 -8.59 -51.59
CA ASN A 195 2.77 -9.08 -50.81
C ASN A 195 3.64 -7.94 -50.25
N VAL A 196 3.09 -7.16 -49.32
CA VAL A 196 3.80 -6.06 -48.64
C VAL A 196 5.08 -6.58 -47.98
N ASN A 197 6.16 -5.82 -48.10
CA ASN A 197 7.51 -6.15 -47.59
C ASN A 197 8.08 -7.51 -48.07
N ASN A 198 7.50 -8.12 -49.11
CA ASN A 198 7.83 -9.47 -49.57
C ASN A 198 7.75 -10.51 -48.43
N ALA A 199 6.74 -10.37 -47.57
CA ALA A 199 6.53 -11.18 -46.36
C ALA A 199 6.31 -12.67 -46.67
N PHE A 200 5.71 -12.99 -47.82
CA PHE A 200 5.42 -14.35 -48.26
C PHE A 200 6.15 -14.73 -49.55
N ARG A 201 6.33 -16.03 -49.76
CA ARG A 201 6.78 -16.64 -51.01
C ARG A 201 5.97 -17.89 -51.33
N LEU A 202 5.87 -18.23 -52.61
CA LEU A 202 5.31 -19.51 -53.04
C LEU A 202 6.42 -20.54 -53.28
N SER A 203 6.19 -21.79 -52.89
CA SER A 203 6.95 -22.94 -53.38
C SER A 203 6.01 -23.91 -54.07
N SER A 204 6.31 -24.29 -55.32
CA SER A 204 5.50 -25.24 -56.09
C SER A 204 6.19 -26.58 -56.23
N HIS A 205 5.40 -27.66 -56.29
CA HIS A 205 5.87 -29.03 -56.52
C HIS A 205 4.84 -29.80 -57.36
N ARG A 206 5.28 -30.61 -58.33
CA ARG A 206 4.38 -31.44 -59.16
C ARG A 206 4.29 -32.85 -58.59
N GLU A 207 3.08 -33.33 -58.37
CA GLU A 207 2.78 -34.65 -57.79
C GLU A 207 2.62 -35.73 -58.89
N ARG A 208 2.40 -36.99 -58.48
CA ARG A 208 2.22 -38.13 -59.42
C ARG A 208 0.90 -38.08 -60.19
N ASP A 209 -0.06 -37.29 -59.74
CA ASP A 209 -1.30 -36.98 -60.47
C ASP A 209 -1.07 -35.97 -61.62
N GLY A 210 0.15 -35.44 -61.76
CA GLY A 210 0.51 -34.43 -62.75
C GLY A 210 0.14 -33.01 -62.33
N VAL A 211 -0.57 -32.80 -61.22
CA VAL A 211 -1.00 -31.46 -60.76
C VAL A 211 0.17 -30.72 -60.14
N LEU A 212 0.29 -29.43 -60.45
CA LEU A 212 1.26 -28.53 -59.82
C LEU A 212 0.64 -27.97 -58.53
N TYR A 213 1.05 -28.52 -57.38
CA TYR A 213 0.67 -28.02 -56.06
C TYR A 213 1.53 -26.81 -55.69
N LEU A 214 0.99 -25.96 -54.81
CA LEU A 214 1.67 -24.78 -54.29
C LEU A 214 1.46 -24.65 -52.78
N ASP A 215 2.54 -24.29 -52.10
CA ASP A 215 2.55 -23.92 -50.69
C ASP A 215 2.93 -22.46 -50.55
N LEU A 216 2.20 -21.75 -49.70
CA LEU A 216 2.57 -20.44 -49.20
C LEU A 216 3.53 -20.61 -48.00
N GLN A 217 4.66 -19.90 -48.04
CA GLN A 217 5.67 -19.92 -46.99
C GLN A 217 6.02 -18.49 -46.55
N ILE A 218 6.29 -18.31 -45.26
CA ILE A 218 6.78 -17.03 -44.72
C ILE A 218 8.24 -16.82 -45.16
N ASN A 219 8.54 -15.63 -45.65
CA ASN A 219 9.85 -15.22 -46.15
C ASN A 219 10.56 -14.23 -45.19
N GLY A 220 9.78 -13.40 -44.49
CA GLY A 220 10.25 -12.42 -43.51
C GLY A 220 9.98 -12.82 -42.06
N PHE A 221 9.61 -11.84 -41.24
CA PHE A 221 8.87 -12.07 -40.00
C PHE A 221 7.44 -11.56 -40.20
N LEU A 222 6.51 -12.08 -39.41
CA LEU A 222 5.16 -11.53 -39.28
C LEU A 222 5.12 -10.74 -37.97
N ASP A 223 4.34 -9.67 -37.97
CA ASP A 223 4.21 -8.67 -36.90
C ASP A 223 2.84 -8.03 -37.16
N ARG A 224 1.88 -8.26 -36.26
CA ARG A 224 0.48 -7.90 -36.40
C ARG A 224 0.28 -6.41 -36.11
N GLU A 225 1.04 -5.84 -35.18
CA GLU A 225 1.04 -4.42 -34.81
C GLU A 225 1.43 -3.55 -36.01
N THR A 226 2.38 -4.04 -36.82
CA THR A 226 2.82 -3.42 -38.08
C THR A 226 1.92 -3.79 -39.26
N THR A 227 1.47 -5.04 -39.42
CA THR A 227 0.62 -5.46 -40.55
C THR A 227 -0.32 -6.63 -40.17
N PRO A 228 -1.57 -6.34 -39.75
CA PRO A 228 -2.48 -7.36 -39.20
C PRO A 228 -3.11 -8.28 -40.26
N ALA A 229 -3.07 -7.91 -41.54
CA ALA A 229 -3.63 -8.71 -42.62
C ALA A 229 -2.98 -8.43 -43.98
N TYR A 230 -3.00 -9.44 -44.85
CA TYR A 230 -2.55 -9.37 -46.24
C TYR A 230 -3.66 -9.90 -47.18
N SER A 231 -3.72 -9.37 -48.40
CA SER A 231 -4.66 -9.82 -49.45
C SER A 231 -3.85 -10.11 -50.70
N LEU A 232 -3.25 -11.30 -50.78
CA LEU A 232 -2.39 -11.68 -51.89
C LEU A 232 -3.23 -12.05 -53.11
N VAL A 233 -2.84 -11.60 -54.30
CA VAL A 233 -3.37 -12.18 -55.55
C VAL A 233 -2.34 -13.15 -56.10
N VAL A 234 -2.71 -14.42 -56.16
CA VAL A 234 -1.91 -15.51 -56.73
C VAL A 234 -2.38 -15.76 -58.17
N GLU A 235 -1.46 -15.69 -59.11
CA GLU A 235 -1.69 -16.00 -60.53
C GLU A 235 -1.11 -17.38 -60.87
N ALA A 236 -1.89 -18.20 -61.56
CA ALA A 236 -1.47 -19.44 -62.21
C ALA A 236 -1.32 -19.19 -63.72
N LEU A 237 -0.27 -19.73 -64.32
CA LEU A 237 0.02 -19.59 -65.75
C LEU A 237 0.36 -20.95 -66.35
N ASP A 238 -0.17 -21.19 -67.54
CA ASP A 238 0.22 -22.31 -68.41
C ASP A 238 1.61 -22.08 -69.05
N GLY A 239 1.98 -22.96 -70.00
CA GLY A 239 3.14 -22.83 -70.88
C GLY A 239 2.78 -22.43 -72.31
N GLY A 240 1.60 -21.85 -72.53
CA GLY A 240 1.11 -21.36 -73.81
C GLY A 240 1.91 -20.18 -74.36
N SER A 241 1.61 -19.78 -75.59
CA SER A 241 2.24 -18.62 -76.24
C SER A 241 1.26 -17.92 -77.19
N PRO A 242 0.49 -16.93 -76.70
CA PRO A 242 0.54 -16.32 -75.36
C PRO A 242 0.00 -17.26 -74.26
N PRO A 243 0.46 -17.12 -72.99
CA PRO A 243 -0.04 -17.93 -71.90
C PRO A 243 -1.39 -17.44 -71.36
N LEU A 244 -2.31 -18.37 -71.11
CA LEU A 244 -3.55 -18.13 -70.37
C LEU A 244 -3.29 -18.15 -68.86
N ARG A 245 -4.26 -17.64 -68.09
CA ARG A 245 -4.08 -17.33 -66.68
C ARG A 245 -5.31 -17.59 -65.82
N GLY A 246 -5.08 -18.09 -64.61
CA GLY A 246 -6.03 -18.14 -63.52
C GLY A 246 -5.60 -17.25 -62.37
N GLN A 247 -6.54 -16.73 -61.59
CA GLN A 247 -6.22 -15.94 -60.38
C GLN A 247 -7.08 -16.36 -59.18
N MET A 248 -6.48 -16.30 -57.99
CA MET A 248 -7.12 -16.52 -56.70
C MET A 248 -6.62 -15.47 -55.70
N THR A 249 -7.53 -14.92 -54.89
CA THR A 249 -7.18 -14.03 -53.78
C THR A 249 -7.00 -14.85 -52.51
N VAL A 250 -5.85 -14.71 -51.84
CA VAL A 250 -5.57 -15.32 -50.53
C VAL A 250 -5.59 -14.22 -49.48
N ASN A 251 -6.66 -14.20 -48.70
CA ASN A 251 -6.81 -13.33 -47.53
C ASN A 251 -6.09 -13.98 -46.35
N ILE A 252 -5.13 -13.28 -45.78
CA ILE A 252 -4.31 -13.77 -44.68
C ILE A 252 -4.56 -12.87 -43.47
N THR A 253 -5.05 -13.44 -42.38
CA THR A 253 -5.14 -12.78 -41.07
C THR A 253 -3.96 -13.18 -40.22
N ILE A 254 -3.31 -12.20 -39.60
CA ILE A 254 -2.26 -12.45 -38.61
C ILE A 254 -2.95 -12.60 -37.26
N GLN A 255 -2.75 -13.75 -36.61
CA GLN A 255 -3.24 -14.01 -35.26
C GLN A 255 -2.25 -13.43 -34.25
N ASP A 256 -2.82 -12.76 -33.27
CA ASP A 256 -2.16 -12.10 -32.17
C ASP A 256 -1.48 -13.09 -31.20
N VAL A 257 -0.28 -12.73 -30.74
CA VAL A 257 0.51 -13.46 -29.75
C VAL A 257 0.99 -12.45 -28.71
N ASN A 258 0.84 -12.77 -27.42
CA ASN A 258 1.24 -11.89 -26.32
C ASN A 258 2.77 -11.71 -26.25
N ASP A 259 3.33 -10.80 -27.05
CA ASP A 259 4.77 -10.53 -27.15
C ASP A 259 5.15 -9.07 -26.88
N ASN A 260 4.17 -8.16 -26.80
CA ASN A 260 4.34 -6.86 -26.17
C ASN A 260 3.95 -6.91 -24.69
N GLN A 261 4.59 -6.07 -23.90
CA GLN A 261 4.32 -5.95 -22.46
C GLN A 261 3.70 -4.57 -22.18
N PRO A 262 2.85 -4.40 -21.16
CA PRO A 262 2.20 -3.11 -20.90
C PRO A 262 3.23 -2.02 -20.58
N ILE A 263 3.21 -0.88 -21.26
CA ILE A 263 4.18 0.20 -21.06
C ILE A 263 3.52 1.38 -20.35
N PHE A 264 3.99 1.71 -19.14
CA PHE A 264 3.60 2.94 -18.44
C PHE A 264 4.08 4.20 -19.20
N ASN A 265 3.23 5.24 -19.24
CA ASN A 265 3.60 6.51 -19.86
C ASN A 265 4.69 7.30 -19.10
N GLN A 266 4.93 6.94 -17.82
CA GLN A 266 5.92 7.53 -16.93
C GLN A 266 6.54 6.42 -16.06
N SER A 267 7.85 6.47 -15.85
CA SER A 267 8.56 5.55 -14.94
C SER A 267 8.40 5.91 -13.46
N ARG A 268 8.05 7.17 -13.18
CA ARG A 268 7.79 7.71 -11.83
C ARG A 268 6.60 8.67 -11.85
N TYR A 269 5.66 8.47 -10.94
CA TYR A 269 4.54 9.36 -10.67
C TYR A 269 4.71 10.03 -9.31
N PHE A 270 4.24 11.27 -9.18
CA PHE A 270 4.29 12.04 -7.94
C PHE A 270 2.92 12.63 -7.62
N ALA A 271 2.50 12.56 -6.36
CA ALA A 271 1.32 13.28 -5.87
C ALA A 271 1.48 13.68 -4.40
N THR A 272 0.61 14.61 -3.99
CA THR A 272 0.44 15.05 -2.62
C THR A 272 -0.99 14.74 -2.16
N VAL A 273 -1.16 14.34 -0.90
CA VAL A 273 -2.47 14.10 -0.28
C VAL A 273 -2.43 14.58 1.17
N PRO A 274 -3.42 15.34 1.66
CA PRO A 274 -3.46 15.73 3.07
C PRO A 274 -3.77 14.51 3.93
N GLU A 275 -3.28 14.47 5.17
CA GLU A 275 -3.48 13.30 6.02
C GLU A 275 -4.94 13.08 6.42
N ASN A 276 -5.68 14.18 6.61
CA ASN A 276 -7.11 14.20 6.87
C ASN A 276 -7.97 13.74 5.66
N ALA A 277 -7.36 13.29 4.57
CA ALA A 277 -8.05 12.75 3.41
C ALA A 277 -8.90 11.52 3.79
N THR A 278 -10.20 11.64 3.54
CA THR A 278 -11.16 10.58 3.88
C THR A 278 -10.92 9.30 3.07
N LEU A 279 -11.35 8.15 3.62
CA LEU A 279 -11.21 6.85 2.95
C LEU A 279 -11.89 6.87 1.57
N GLY A 280 -11.15 6.43 0.55
CA GLY A 280 -11.59 6.46 -0.85
C GLY A 280 -11.22 7.74 -1.61
N THR A 281 -10.64 8.76 -0.96
CA THR A 281 -10.12 9.96 -1.65
C THR A 281 -9.13 9.55 -2.75
N THR A 282 -9.35 10.07 -3.97
CA THR A 282 -8.51 9.81 -5.14
C THR A 282 -7.20 10.58 -5.03
N VAL A 283 -6.06 9.91 -5.20
CA VAL A 283 -4.73 10.51 -5.09
C VAL A 283 -4.18 10.84 -6.49
N LEU A 284 -4.13 9.85 -7.37
CA LEU A 284 -3.71 9.99 -8.78
C LEU A 284 -4.16 8.77 -9.59
N GLN A 285 -4.05 8.85 -10.91
CA GLN A 285 -4.28 7.73 -11.82
C GLN A 285 -2.99 7.43 -12.59
N VAL A 286 -2.54 6.18 -12.57
CA VAL A 286 -1.44 5.71 -13.44
C VAL A 286 -2.00 5.26 -14.79
N TYR A 287 -1.16 5.28 -15.82
CA TYR A 287 -1.59 4.89 -17.16
C TYR A 287 -0.49 4.09 -17.89
N ALA A 288 -0.85 2.91 -18.35
CA ALA A 288 -0.05 2.05 -19.21
C ALA A 288 -0.87 1.63 -20.45
N THR A 289 -0.14 1.35 -21.53
CA THR A 289 -0.70 0.89 -22.81
C THR A 289 0.02 -0.34 -23.27
N ASP A 290 -0.75 -1.31 -23.75
CA ASP A 290 -0.24 -2.45 -24.51
C ASP A 290 -0.52 -2.26 -26.01
N GLN A 291 0.21 -2.96 -26.87
CA GLN A 291 0.04 -2.91 -28.34
C GLN A 291 -0.74 -4.12 -28.88
N ASP A 292 -0.78 -5.22 -28.12
CA ASP A 292 -1.43 -6.48 -28.50
C ASP A 292 -2.97 -6.34 -28.57
N ALA A 293 -3.65 -7.33 -29.15
CA ALA A 293 -5.09 -7.30 -29.38
C ALA A 293 -5.90 -8.08 -28.34
N GLY A 294 -7.09 -7.57 -28.02
CA GLY A 294 -8.05 -8.26 -27.16
C GLY A 294 -7.56 -8.37 -25.71
N GLU A 295 -7.57 -9.58 -25.14
CA GLU A 295 -7.12 -9.81 -23.76
C GLU A 295 -5.60 -9.67 -23.61
N ASN A 296 -4.81 -9.99 -24.65
CA ASN A 296 -3.36 -9.77 -24.65
C ASN A 296 -3.04 -8.27 -24.53
N GLY A 297 -3.85 -7.41 -25.17
CA GLY A 297 -3.76 -5.95 -24.99
C GLY A 297 -4.41 -5.38 -23.72
N GLN A 298 -5.09 -6.20 -22.90
CA GLN A 298 -5.91 -5.70 -21.81
C GLN A 298 -5.13 -5.58 -20.49
N VAL A 299 -4.72 -4.35 -20.18
CA VAL A 299 -3.96 -4.03 -18.96
C VAL A 299 -4.81 -4.08 -17.69
N GLU A 300 -4.34 -4.82 -16.69
CA GLU A 300 -4.73 -4.73 -15.29
C GLU A 300 -3.64 -4.08 -14.42
N TYR A 301 -4.06 -3.30 -13.42
CA TYR A 301 -3.17 -2.60 -12.49
C TYR A 301 -3.19 -3.20 -11.07
N ALA A 302 -2.02 -3.31 -10.44
CA ALA A 302 -1.89 -3.79 -9.07
C ALA A 302 -0.76 -3.08 -8.30
N ILE A 303 -0.90 -2.92 -6.98
CA ILE A 303 0.22 -2.50 -6.12
C ILE A 303 1.00 -3.77 -5.71
N ASN A 304 2.31 -3.79 -5.94
CA ASN A 304 3.18 -4.89 -5.51
C ASN A 304 3.35 -4.88 -3.98
N ARG A 305 2.42 -5.56 -3.30
CA ARG A 305 2.36 -5.72 -1.83
C ARG A 305 3.57 -6.40 -1.20
N ARG A 306 4.37 -7.14 -1.99
CA ARG A 306 5.58 -7.82 -1.48
C ARG A 306 6.73 -6.82 -1.31
N GLN A 307 6.83 -5.87 -2.23
CA GLN A 307 7.89 -4.86 -2.28
C GLN A 307 7.49 -3.53 -1.61
N SER A 308 6.21 -3.15 -1.67
CA SER A 308 5.69 -1.85 -1.24
C SER A 308 4.34 -1.94 -0.54
N ASP A 309 3.96 -0.91 0.22
CA ASP A 309 2.66 -0.75 0.91
C ASP A 309 2.07 -2.05 1.50
N LYS A 310 2.83 -2.65 2.43
CA LYS A 310 2.48 -3.86 3.17
C LYS A 310 1.27 -3.65 4.10
N GLU A 311 1.14 -2.45 4.65
CA GLU A 311 0.03 -2.04 5.52
C GLU A 311 -1.29 -1.83 4.76
N GLN A 312 -1.26 -1.72 3.43
CA GLN A 312 -2.42 -1.44 2.57
C GLN A 312 -3.04 -0.07 2.85
N MET A 313 -2.20 0.96 2.91
CA MET A 313 -2.57 2.35 3.09
C MET A 313 -3.28 2.93 1.85
N PHE A 314 -2.90 2.45 0.66
CA PHE A 314 -3.53 2.81 -0.61
C PHE A 314 -4.14 1.58 -1.28
N ARG A 315 -5.12 1.81 -2.14
CA ARG A 315 -5.69 0.82 -3.07
C ARG A 315 -5.60 1.35 -4.49
N ILE A 316 -5.52 0.45 -5.46
CA ILE A 316 -5.58 0.78 -6.88
C ILE A 316 -6.79 0.08 -7.50
N ASP A 317 -7.52 0.78 -8.35
CA ASP A 317 -8.55 0.16 -9.18
C ASP A 317 -7.89 -0.60 -10.35
N PRO A 318 -8.18 -1.90 -10.54
CA PRO A 318 -7.44 -2.74 -11.46
C PRO A 318 -7.73 -2.45 -12.94
N ALA A 319 -8.86 -1.82 -13.27
CA ALA A 319 -9.22 -1.53 -14.67
C ALA A 319 -8.80 -0.12 -15.11
N THR A 320 -8.74 0.83 -14.18
CA THR A 320 -8.48 2.25 -14.47
C THR A 320 -7.11 2.74 -14.01
N GLY A 321 -6.42 2.03 -13.12
CA GLY A 321 -5.16 2.49 -12.53
C GLY A 321 -5.35 3.63 -11.51
N LEU A 322 -6.58 3.89 -11.06
CA LEU A 322 -6.89 4.95 -10.11
C LEU A 322 -6.47 4.55 -8.68
N ILE A 323 -5.51 5.28 -8.11
CA ILE A 323 -5.01 5.10 -6.75
C ILE A 323 -5.83 5.96 -5.79
N SER A 324 -6.31 5.36 -4.70
CA SER A 324 -7.07 6.04 -3.65
C SER A 324 -6.64 5.62 -2.25
N VAL A 325 -6.90 6.49 -1.27
CA VAL A 325 -6.66 6.27 0.16
C VAL A 325 -7.52 5.09 0.64
N ASN A 326 -6.91 4.12 1.32
CA ASN A 326 -7.56 2.90 1.82
C ASN A 326 -7.55 2.78 3.35
N LYS A 327 -6.66 3.51 4.04
CA LYS A 327 -6.59 3.68 5.49
C LYS A 327 -6.32 5.14 5.83
N PRO A 328 -6.62 5.61 7.06
CA PRO A 328 -6.22 6.94 7.50
C PRO A 328 -4.73 7.14 7.31
N LEU A 329 -4.34 8.34 6.89
CA LEU A 329 -2.95 8.76 6.79
C LEU A 329 -2.60 9.58 8.05
N ASP A 330 -1.30 9.72 8.30
CA ASP A 330 -0.72 10.30 9.51
C ASP A 330 0.68 10.78 9.11
N PHE A 331 0.89 12.09 9.14
CA PHE A 331 2.10 12.77 8.69
C PHE A 331 3.25 12.57 9.68
N GLU A 332 2.97 12.70 10.98
CA GLU A 332 3.89 12.52 12.12
C GLU A 332 4.55 11.14 12.09
N THR A 333 3.77 10.11 11.75
CA THR A 333 4.21 8.73 11.56
C THR A 333 4.88 8.54 10.20
N ARG A 334 4.31 9.05 9.09
CA ARG A 334 4.85 8.76 7.74
C ARG A 334 4.51 9.78 6.64
N GLU A 335 5.39 10.76 6.49
CA GLU A 335 5.37 11.76 5.40
C GLU A 335 5.42 11.20 3.95
N LEU A 336 5.99 10.01 3.71
CA LEU A 336 6.26 9.49 2.36
C LEU A 336 5.91 8.01 2.18
N HIS A 337 5.07 7.74 1.18
CA HIS A 337 4.73 6.41 0.72
C HIS A 337 5.24 6.19 -0.71
N GLU A 338 6.19 5.27 -0.86
CA GLU A 338 6.64 4.77 -2.15
C GLU A 338 5.91 3.47 -2.49
N LEU A 339 5.15 3.48 -3.58
CA LEU A 339 4.46 2.32 -4.14
C LEU A 339 5.23 1.83 -5.37
N VAL A 340 5.28 0.51 -5.53
CA VAL A 340 5.68 -0.13 -6.79
C VAL A 340 4.39 -0.64 -7.42
N VAL A 341 3.95 0.01 -8.49
CA VAL A 341 2.74 -0.35 -9.22
C VAL A 341 3.12 -1.22 -10.41
N VAL A 342 2.36 -2.28 -10.61
CA VAL A 342 2.50 -3.24 -11.70
C VAL A 342 1.37 -2.99 -12.70
N ALA A 343 1.71 -2.95 -13.99
CA ALA A 343 0.76 -3.10 -15.09
C ALA A 343 1.03 -4.46 -15.74
N LYS A 344 -0.03 -5.22 -15.97
CA LYS A 344 0.06 -6.62 -16.42
C LYS A 344 -1.07 -6.91 -17.40
N ASP A 345 -0.80 -7.61 -18.49
CA ASP A 345 -1.84 -8.01 -19.44
C ASP A 345 -2.71 -9.19 -18.94
N ARG A 346 -3.68 -9.62 -19.77
CA ARG A 346 -4.51 -10.81 -19.55
C ARG A 346 -4.19 -11.97 -20.52
N GLY A 347 -3.01 -11.96 -21.14
CA GLY A 347 -2.56 -13.05 -21.99
C GLY A 347 -2.43 -14.39 -21.27
N MET A 348 -2.37 -15.49 -22.03
CA MET A 348 -2.20 -16.83 -21.44
C MET A 348 -0.88 -17.00 -20.68
N GLN A 349 0.15 -16.27 -21.08
CA GLN A 349 1.42 -16.13 -20.37
C GLN A 349 1.67 -14.64 -20.17
N PRO A 350 1.15 -14.05 -19.08
CA PRO A 350 1.14 -12.60 -18.97
C PRO A 350 2.53 -12.00 -18.84
N LEU A 351 2.71 -10.87 -19.49
CA LEU A 351 3.84 -9.97 -19.34
C LEU A 351 3.46 -8.84 -18.38
N GLU A 352 4.44 -8.32 -17.65
CA GLU A 352 4.23 -7.28 -16.64
C GLU A 352 5.38 -6.27 -16.62
N THR A 353 5.05 -5.02 -16.36
CA THR A 353 6.03 -3.96 -16.10
C THR A 353 5.72 -3.24 -14.80
N THR A 354 6.66 -2.43 -14.33
CA THR A 354 6.51 -1.69 -13.07
C THR A 354 6.87 -0.22 -13.22
N ALA A 355 6.14 0.62 -12.46
CA ALA A 355 6.43 2.03 -12.28
C ALA A 355 6.45 2.38 -10.78
N PHE A 356 7.21 3.40 -10.41
CA PHE A 356 7.23 3.90 -9.04
C PHE A 356 6.22 5.02 -8.86
N VAL A 357 5.57 5.06 -7.71
CA VAL A 357 4.66 6.12 -7.33
C VAL A 357 5.06 6.66 -5.98
N SER A 358 5.42 7.94 -5.91
CA SER A 358 5.80 8.62 -4.67
C SER A 358 4.65 9.53 -4.22
N ILE A 359 3.97 9.13 -3.14
CA ILE A 359 2.88 9.90 -2.53
C ILE A 359 3.44 10.57 -1.28
N ARG A 360 3.52 11.91 -1.29
CA ARG A 360 3.89 12.71 -0.11
C ARG A 360 2.60 13.09 0.64
N VAL A 361 2.54 12.74 1.92
CA VAL A 361 1.50 13.24 2.82
C VAL A 361 1.81 14.71 3.12
N THR A 362 0.78 15.54 3.20
CA THR A 362 0.91 16.94 3.65
C THR A 362 0.21 17.10 5.00
N ASP A 363 0.99 17.58 5.96
CA ASP A 363 0.61 18.02 7.30
C ASP A 363 -0.69 18.86 7.30
N VAL A 364 -1.60 18.52 8.21
CA VAL A 364 -2.75 19.30 8.61
C VAL A 364 -2.78 19.38 10.13
N ASN A 365 -2.70 20.61 10.67
CA ASN A 365 -2.77 20.94 12.11
C ASN A 365 -3.91 20.22 12.86
N ASP A 366 -3.66 19.01 13.35
CA ASP A 366 -4.63 18.14 14.02
C ASP A 366 -4.18 17.66 15.40
N ASN A 367 -2.91 17.90 15.74
CA ASN A 367 -2.40 17.75 17.09
C ASN A 367 -2.44 19.08 17.86
N GLN A 368 -2.47 18.98 19.18
CA GLN A 368 -2.43 20.14 20.07
C GLN A 368 -1.09 20.21 20.82
N PRO A 369 -0.63 21.42 21.19
CA PRO A 369 0.66 21.58 21.88
C PRO A 369 0.77 20.79 23.19
N ILE A 370 1.90 20.12 23.43
CA ILE A 370 2.14 19.33 24.64
C ILE A 370 2.97 20.13 25.66
N ILE A 371 2.37 20.47 26.81
CA ILE A 371 2.99 21.31 27.85
C ILE A 371 3.70 20.46 28.92
N ASN A 372 5.03 20.48 28.88
CA ASN A 372 5.90 19.91 29.92
C ASN A 372 6.34 20.99 30.91
N VAL A 373 6.28 20.68 32.20
CA VAL A 373 6.62 21.60 33.31
C VAL A 373 7.58 20.88 34.23
N ILE A 374 8.68 21.55 34.59
CA ILE A 374 9.69 21.08 35.54
C ILE A 374 9.86 22.17 36.59
N PHE A 375 9.50 21.88 37.83
CA PHE A 375 9.70 22.82 38.94
C PHE A 375 11.17 22.87 39.33
N LEU A 376 11.60 24.04 39.81
CA LEU A 376 12.99 24.32 40.16
C LEU A 376 13.25 24.30 41.68
N SER A 377 12.29 23.82 42.47
CA SER A 377 12.51 23.47 43.88
C SER A 377 13.45 22.25 44.00
N ASP A 378 14.08 22.10 45.17
CA ASP A 378 15.00 20.99 45.46
C ASP A 378 14.38 19.60 45.30
N ASP A 379 13.06 19.48 45.51
CA ASP A 379 12.28 18.25 45.39
C ASP A 379 11.52 18.12 44.05
N ALA A 380 11.68 19.08 43.14
CA ALA A 380 10.96 19.20 41.86
C ALA A 380 9.42 19.18 41.98
N THR A 381 8.87 19.58 43.13
CA THR A 381 7.42 19.75 43.38
C THR A 381 6.97 21.21 43.14
N PRO A 382 5.67 21.51 42.99
CA PRO A 382 5.20 22.87 42.78
C PRO A 382 5.25 23.70 44.08
N LYS A 383 6.46 24.13 44.46
CA LYS A 383 6.75 24.95 45.64
C LYS A 383 7.66 26.12 45.33
N ILE A 384 7.53 27.19 46.11
CA ILE A 384 8.42 28.36 46.08
C ILE A 384 8.50 28.99 47.49
N SER A 385 9.66 29.49 47.90
CA SER A 385 9.82 30.22 49.17
C SER A 385 9.09 31.56 49.11
N GLU A 386 8.51 32.03 50.22
CA GLU A 386 8.01 33.41 50.27
C GLU A 386 9.12 34.46 50.23
N SER A 387 10.30 34.10 50.75
CA SER A 387 11.53 34.90 50.63
C SER A 387 12.04 35.05 49.19
N ALA A 388 11.37 34.46 48.20
CA ALA A 388 11.79 34.49 46.81
C ALA A 388 11.69 35.90 46.22
N GLN A 389 12.76 36.34 45.55
CA GLN A 389 12.84 37.71 45.06
C GLN A 389 12.16 37.87 43.68
N PRO A 390 11.59 39.04 43.36
CA PRO A 390 11.12 39.33 42.01
C PRO A 390 12.23 39.10 40.96
N GLY A 391 11.96 38.22 39.99
CA GLY A 391 12.89 37.71 38.99
C GLY A 391 13.40 36.27 39.25
N GLU A 392 13.13 35.69 40.42
CA GLU A 392 13.51 34.32 40.76
C GLU A 392 12.67 33.27 40.01
N PHE A 393 13.30 32.14 39.64
CA PHE A 393 12.70 31.14 38.76
C PHE A 393 11.94 30.05 39.55
N VAL A 394 10.66 29.87 39.24
CA VAL A 394 9.78 28.88 39.89
C VAL A 394 9.76 27.56 39.11
N ALA A 395 9.61 27.64 37.78
CA ALA A 395 9.45 26.47 36.92
C ALA A 395 9.97 26.73 35.51
N ARG A 396 10.47 25.68 34.85
CA ARG A 396 10.77 25.65 33.42
C ARG A 396 9.61 24.99 32.68
N ILE A 397 9.04 25.72 31.73
CA ILE A 397 8.02 25.23 30.79
C ILE A 397 8.70 24.96 29.45
N SER A 398 8.43 23.78 28.89
CA SER A 398 8.81 23.40 27.53
C SER A 398 7.55 22.94 26.83
N VAL A 399 7.29 23.49 25.65
CA VAL A 399 6.16 23.09 24.82
C VAL A 399 6.69 22.44 23.55
N ASN A 400 6.07 21.35 23.13
CA ASN A 400 6.36 20.68 21.87
C ASN A 400 5.05 20.34 21.18
N ASP A 401 4.94 20.67 19.91
CA ASP A 401 3.83 20.23 19.07
C ASP A 401 4.25 19.00 18.25
N PRO A 402 3.43 17.94 18.10
CA PRO A 402 3.70 16.89 17.12
C PRO A 402 3.93 17.45 15.71
N ASP A 403 3.15 18.46 15.31
CA ASP A 403 3.15 19.13 13.99
C ASP A 403 4.39 20.04 13.80
N SER A 404 5.39 19.91 14.69
CA SER A 404 6.64 20.67 14.80
C SER A 404 7.54 20.76 13.56
N ARG A 405 7.21 20.06 12.47
CA ARG A 405 8.02 20.05 11.23
C ARG A 405 7.58 21.08 10.19
N THR A 406 6.46 21.75 10.41
CA THR A 406 5.89 22.74 9.48
C THR A 406 5.74 24.11 10.12
N GLU A 407 5.03 25.02 9.46
CA GLU A 407 4.80 26.38 9.96
C GLU A 407 3.90 26.44 11.20
N TYR A 408 3.20 25.35 11.52
CA TYR A 408 2.34 25.19 12.69
C TYR A 408 3.13 25.06 14.02
N ALA A 409 4.41 24.66 13.94
CA ALA A 409 5.33 24.48 15.06
C ALA A 409 5.51 25.70 16.00
N ASN A 410 5.10 26.90 15.58
CA ASN A 410 5.31 28.13 16.33
C ASN A 410 4.23 28.30 17.42
N VAL A 411 4.49 27.77 18.60
CA VAL A 411 3.53 27.83 19.71
C VAL A 411 3.69 29.11 20.54
N ASN A 412 2.62 29.90 20.64
CA ASN A 412 2.51 31.02 21.56
C ASN A 412 2.13 30.51 22.95
N VAL A 413 2.95 30.81 23.97
CA VAL A 413 2.71 30.37 25.35
C VAL A 413 2.41 31.57 26.23
N THR A 414 1.31 31.48 26.97
CA THR A 414 0.82 32.51 27.90
C THR A 414 0.64 31.92 29.30
N LEU A 415 0.77 32.77 30.31
CA LEU A 415 0.54 32.43 31.71
C LEU A 415 -0.60 33.32 32.23
N SER A 416 -1.56 32.70 32.91
CA SER A 416 -2.67 33.38 33.56
C SER A 416 -2.88 32.87 34.99
N GLY A 417 -3.68 33.56 35.80
CA GLY A 417 -3.79 33.30 37.23
C GLY A 417 -2.67 33.97 38.04
N GLY A 418 -2.44 33.48 39.26
CA GLY A 418 -1.37 33.99 40.13
C GLY A 418 -1.52 35.43 40.64
N GLU A 419 -2.62 36.12 40.33
CA GLU A 419 -2.92 37.51 40.74
C GLU A 419 -1.81 38.54 40.45
N GLY A 420 -0.96 38.26 39.44
CA GLY A 420 0.16 39.12 39.07
C GLY A 420 1.45 38.89 39.87
N HIS A 421 1.45 38.00 40.89
CA HIS A 421 2.66 37.60 41.60
C HIS A 421 3.60 36.73 40.76
N PHE A 422 3.11 36.15 39.66
CA PHE A 422 3.87 35.29 38.77
C PHE A 422 3.78 35.77 37.32
N GLY A 423 4.90 35.67 36.61
CA GLY A 423 5.05 36.10 35.22
C GLY A 423 5.75 35.04 34.38
N LEU A 424 5.67 35.19 33.06
CA LEU A 424 6.34 34.32 32.10
C LEU A 424 7.46 35.11 31.41
N THR A 425 8.66 34.54 31.37
CA THR A 425 9.78 35.09 30.59
C THR A 425 10.35 34.01 29.66
N THR A 426 10.98 34.42 28.56
CA THR A 426 11.61 33.52 27.59
C THR A 426 12.98 34.07 27.19
N ARG A 427 13.90 33.19 26.83
CA ARG A 427 15.22 33.55 26.31
C ARG A 427 15.36 33.29 24.81
N ASP A 428 14.89 32.12 24.37
CA ASP A 428 15.17 31.58 23.02
C ASP A 428 13.90 31.08 22.30
N ASN A 429 12.71 31.59 22.67
CA ASN A 429 11.36 31.19 22.19
C ASN A 429 10.94 29.72 22.38
N ILE A 430 11.86 28.81 22.69
CA ILE A 430 11.61 27.36 22.90
C ILE A 430 11.43 27.05 24.39
N ILE A 431 12.15 27.76 25.25
CA ILE A 431 12.15 27.55 26.71
C ILE A 431 11.50 28.77 27.37
N TYR A 432 10.46 28.51 28.15
CA TYR A 432 9.76 29.49 28.95
C TYR A 432 10.06 29.25 30.43
N LEU A 433 10.18 30.33 31.20
CA LEU A 433 10.48 30.31 32.63
C LEU A 433 9.37 31.07 33.37
N VAL A 434 8.78 30.43 34.36
CA VAL A 434 7.89 31.10 35.32
C VAL A 434 8.77 31.81 36.34
N ILE A 435 8.52 33.11 36.53
CA ILE A 435 9.24 33.95 37.49
C ILE A 435 8.30 34.56 38.53
N VAL A 436 8.82 34.77 39.74
CA VAL A 436 8.21 35.66 40.73
C VAL A 436 8.25 37.09 40.18
N SER A 437 7.13 37.81 40.23
CA SER A 437 6.97 39.17 39.68
C SER A 437 6.64 40.21 40.74
N LEU A 438 5.96 39.81 41.81
CA LEU A 438 5.73 40.59 43.03
C LEU A 438 6.16 39.75 44.24
N PRO A 439 6.55 40.36 45.36
CA PRO A 439 6.85 39.63 46.60
C PRO A 439 5.75 38.65 46.99
N LEU A 440 6.14 37.58 47.66
CA LEU A 440 5.24 36.56 48.21
C LEU A 440 5.18 36.71 49.73
N ASP A 441 4.07 36.28 50.31
CA ASP A 441 3.74 36.35 51.73
C ASP A 441 2.72 35.22 51.96
N ARG A 442 3.11 34.22 52.76
CA ARG A 442 2.35 32.99 52.96
C ARG A 442 1.16 33.22 53.90
N GLU A 443 1.32 34.09 54.90
CA GLU A 443 0.30 34.44 55.90
C GLU A 443 -0.89 35.17 55.26
N ILE A 444 -0.62 36.00 54.24
CA ILE A 444 -1.63 36.58 53.37
C ILE A 444 -2.19 35.52 52.42
N LYS A 445 -1.32 34.74 51.74
CA LYS A 445 -1.78 33.76 50.74
C LYS A 445 -0.81 32.59 50.51
N PRO A 446 -1.10 31.39 51.04
CA PRO A 446 -0.21 30.24 50.97
C PRO A 446 -0.26 29.46 49.63
N ASN A 447 -1.28 29.68 48.79
CA ASN A 447 -1.50 28.88 47.58
C ASN A 447 -1.96 29.73 46.39
N TYR A 448 -1.37 29.45 45.22
CA TYR A 448 -1.66 30.09 43.95
C TYR A 448 -2.01 29.06 42.89
N THR A 449 -2.98 29.39 42.03
CA THR A 449 -3.26 28.62 40.81
C THR A 449 -2.80 29.42 39.60
N LEU A 450 -1.93 28.82 38.79
CA LEU A 450 -1.45 29.35 37.52
C LEU A 450 -1.98 28.46 36.40
N SER A 451 -2.48 29.04 35.31
CA SER A 451 -2.87 28.29 34.11
C SER A 451 -1.96 28.68 32.95
N VAL A 452 -1.19 27.70 32.47
CA VAL A 452 -0.32 27.82 31.29
C VAL A 452 -1.15 27.45 30.07
N ILE A 453 -1.29 28.36 29.11
CA ILE A 453 -1.99 28.10 27.85
C ILE A 453 -0.99 28.20 26.71
N ALA A 454 -0.92 27.15 25.90
CA ALA A 454 -0.10 27.07 24.70
C ALA A 454 -1.02 26.95 23.48
N THR A 455 -0.79 27.78 22.46
CA THR A 455 -1.62 27.85 21.24
C THR A 455 -0.72 27.84 20.02
N ASP A 456 -0.98 26.93 19.07
CA ASP A 456 -0.24 26.83 17.81
C ASP A 456 -0.51 28.03 16.86
N THR A 457 0.09 28.00 15.67
CA THR A 457 -0.21 28.94 14.57
C THR A 457 -1.06 28.31 13.45
N GLY A 458 -1.80 27.24 13.76
CA GLY A 458 -2.74 26.58 12.88
C GLY A 458 -3.93 27.44 12.46
N ASN A 459 -4.66 26.98 11.45
CA ASN A 459 -5.89 27.63 10.96
C ASN A 459 -6.98 26.58 10.72
N PRO A 460 -7.90 26.32 11.68
CA PRO A 460 -8.03 26.98 12.99
C PRO A 460 -6.89 26.60 13.96
N PRO A 461 -6.55 27.46 14.93
CA PRO A 461 -5.51 27.14 15.90
C PRO A 461 -6.02 26.21 17.00
N LEU A 462 -5.21 25.23 17.38
CA LEU A 462 -5.44 24.36 18.54
C LEU A 462 -4.65 24.88 19.74
N HIS A 463 -5.11 24.50 20.94
CA HIS A 463 -4.51 24.96 22.18
C HIS A 463 -4.62 23.91 23.29
N ALA A 464 -3.63 23.93 24.18
CA ALA A 464 -3.60 23.15 25.40
C ALA A 464 -3.54 24.09 26.60
N ALA A 465 -4.20 23.70 27.69
CA ALA A 465 -4.12 24.38 28.98
C ALA A 465 -3.59 23.40 30.04
N LYS A 466 -2.79 23.91 30.97
CA LYS A 466 -2.25 23.13 32.09
C LYS A 466 -2.20 23.97 33.36
N ASP A 467 -2.97 23.55 34.35
CA ASP A 467 -3.03 24.19 35.65
C ASP A 467 -1.90 23.71 36.57
N ILE A 468 -1.34 24.66 37.32
CA ILE A 468 -0.27 24.48 38.30
C ILE A 468 -0.81 24.99 39.63
N PHE A 469 -0.87 24.10 40.61
CA PHE A 469 -1.22 24.42 42.00
C PHE A 469 0.10 24.60 42.77
N LEU A 470 0.49 25.86 42.98
CA LEU A 470 1.75 26.28 43.57
C LEU A 470 1.53 26.62 45.05
N THR A 471 2.27 25.96 45.93
CA THR A 471 2.27 26.24 47.37
C THR A 471 3.48 27.10 47.74
N VAL A 472 3.25 28.17 48.50
CA VAL A 472 4.31 28.98 49.08
C VAL A 472 4.83 28.28 50.34
N THR A 473 6.14 28.14 50.47
CA THR A 473 6.77 27.52 51.64
C THR A 473 7.22 28.57 52.64
N ASP A 474 6.86 28.28 53.89
CA ASP A 474 7.08 29.05 55.10
C ASP A 474 8.56 29.36 55.40
N ILE A 475 8.81 30.60 55.83
CA ILE A 475 10.07 31.13 56.35
C ILE A 475 9.77 31.80 57.70
N ASN A 476 10.66 31.60 58.68
CA ASN A 476 10.45 32.13 60.03
C ASN A 476 10.69 33.65 60.08
N ASP A 477 9.70 34.45 59.67
CA ASP A 477 9.78 35.91 59.62
C ASP A 477 8.76 36.64 60.51
N ASN A 478 7.74 35.96 61.04
CA ASN A 478 6.95 36.45 62.15
C ASN A 478 7.58 36.01 63.49
N ALA A 479 7.42 36.84 64.51
CA ALA A 479 7.78 36.48 65.89
C ALA A 479 6.51 36.19 66.68
N PRO A 480 6.55 35.35 67.73
CA PRO A 480 5.38 35.06 68.56
C PRO A 480 4.77 36.35 69.13
N GLU A 481 3.48 36.61 68.92
CA GLU A 481 2.78 37.81 69.37
C GLU A 481 1.91 37.50 70.60
N PHE A 482 2.18 38.12 71.75
CA PHE A 482 1.33 37.97 72.94
C PHE A 482 -0.05 38.61 72.74
N GLU A 483 -1.12 37.97 73.26
CA GLU A 483 -2.50 38.50 73.18
C GLU A 483 -2.65 39.89 73.84
N LYS A 484 -1.76 40.25 74.76
CA LYS A 484 -1.79 41.47 75.58
C LYS A 484 -0.37 41.97 75.86
N ASP A 485 -0.17 43.28 75.80
CA ASP A 485 1.10 43.94 76.19
C ASP A 485 1.43 43.70 77.68
N VAL A 486 0.39 43.77 78.52
CA VAL A 486 0.48 43.61 79.98
C VAL A 486 -0.62 42.68 80.48
N TYR A 487 -0.23 41.66 81.24
CA TYR A 487 -1.11 40.78 81.98
C TYR A 487 -1.12 41.18 83.46
N HIS A 488 -2.30 41.17 84.07
CA HIS A 488 -2.46 41.40 85.51
C HIS A 488 -2.91 40.11 86.18
N ALA A 489 -2.20 39.71 87.23
CA ALA A 489 -2.50 38.52 88.02
C ALA A 489 -2.51 38.87 89.51
N ASN A 490 -3.26 38.11 90.31
CA ASN A 490 -3.34 38.29 91.76
C ASN A 490 -3.00 36.96 92.44
N VAL A 491 -2.20 37.01 93.51
CA VAL A 491 -1.83 35.84 94.32
C VAL A 491 -1.84 36.21 95.79
N MET A 492 -2.21 35.28 96.67
CA MET A 492 -2.08 35.47 98.11
C MET A 492 -0.65 35.17 98.53
N GLU A 493 -0.09 35.94 99.46
CA GLU A 493 1.24 35.72 100.00
C GLU A 493 1.44 34.30 100.59
N VAL A 494 0.43 33.81 101.29
CA VAL A 494 0.36 32.45 101.87
C VAL A 494 0.23 31.32 100.82
N ALA A 495 0.42 31.60 99.53
CA ALA A 495 0.35 30.58 98.48
C ALA A 495 1.50 29.56 98.58
N ASP A 496 1.14 28.28 98.62
CA ASP A 496 2.11 27.19 98.54
C ASP A 496 2.81 27.18 97.16
N PRO A 497 4.08 26.72 97.08
CA PRO A 497 4.77 26.46 95.81
C PRO A 497 3.95 25.52 94.90
N GLY A 498 3.80 25.90 93.64
CA GLY A 498 2.96 25.22 92.64
C GLY A 498 1.57 25.84 92.45
N THR A 499 1.20 26.87 93.21
CA THR A 499 -0.05 27.61 93.03
C THR A 499 -0.09 28.31 91.68
N SER A 500 -1.19 28.13 90.93
CA SER A 500 -1.38 28.78 89.63
C SER A 500 -1.65 30.29 89.79
N VAL A 501 -0.92 31.10 89.03
CA VAL A 501 -0.99 32.57 89.09
C VAL A 501 -1.75 33.12 87.88
N ILE A 502 -1.26 32.83 86.67
CA ILE A 502 -1.89 33.22 85.41
C ILE A 502 -1.34 32.37 84.27
N GLN A 503 -2.11 32.18 83.22
CA GLN A 503 -1.64 31.62 81.94
C GLN A 503 -1.51 32.76 80.93
N VAL A 504 -0.34 32.89 80.32
CA VAL A 504 -0.12 33.81 79.19
C VAL A 504 -0.23 33.04 77.87
N THR A 505 -0.63 33.75 76.82
CA THR A 505 -0.76 33.17 75.48
C THR A 505 -0.11 34.11 74.45
N ALA A 506 0.75 33.54 73.62
CA ALA A 506 1.20 34.13 72.38
C ALA A 506 0.72 33.28 71.20
N VAL A 507 0.61 33.91 70.04
CA VAL A 507 0.25 33.31 68.76
C VAL A 507 1.32 33.67 67.75
N ASP A 508 1.82 32.67 67.04
CA ASP A 508 2.73 32.83 65.93
C ASP A 508 1.95 32.54 64.63
N ARG A 509 2.32 33.19 63.53
CA ARG A 509 1.59 33.13 62.26
C ARG A 509 2.22 32.17 61.26
N ASP A 510 3.47 31.77 61.46
CA ASP A 510 4.26 30.92 60.56
C ASP A 510 3.73 29.45 60.56
N GLU A 511 4.50 28.46 60.10
CA GLU A 511 4.07 27.06 59.97
C GLU A 511 4.93 26.07 60.76
N GLY A 512 4.26 25.09 61.37
CA GLY A 512 4.92 23.95 62.00
C GLY A 512 5.88 24.39 63.11
N ASN A 513 7.16 24.11 62.95
CA ASN A 513 8.19 24.48 63.93
C ASN A 513 8.40 25.99 64.04
N ASN A 514 8.19 26.74 62.97
CA ASN A 514 8.33 28.18 62.97
C ASN A 514 7.19 28.82 63.81
N SER A 515 5.99 28.23 63.78
CA SER A 515 4.90 28.60 64.71
C SER A 515 4.98 27.99 66.12
N ALA A 516 5.98 27.16 66.43
CA ALA A 516 5.98 26.34 67.65
C ALA A 516 6.58 27.09 68.84
N ILE A 517 5.73 27.73 69.63
CA ILE A 517 6.13 28.60 70.75
C ILE A 517 6.62 27.82 71.97
N VAL A 518 7.72 28.30 72.56
CA VAL A 518 8.28 27.91 73.85
C VAL A 518 8.31 29.13 74.78
N TYR A 519 7.73 29.01 75.97
CA TYR A 519 7.68 30.07 76.97
C TYR A 519 8.82 29.94 77.99
N SER A 520 9.37 31.07 78.43
CA SER A 520 10.36 31.15 79.51
C SER A 520 10.26 32.47 80.29
N LEU A 521 10.75 32.48 81.54
CA LEU A 521 10.92 33.72 82.31
C LEU A 521 12.34 34.25 82.07
N LEU A 522 12.46 35.53 81.75
CA LEU A 522 13.76 36.17 81.55
C LEU A 522 14.43 36.46 82.90
N ASP A 523 15.64 35.96 83.10
CA ASP A 523 16.37 36.10 84.38
C ASP A 523 17.04 37.49 84.48
N THR A 524 16.23 38.51 84.78
CA THR A 524 16.71 39.88 85.08
C THR A 524 16.70 40.16 86.59
N PRO A 525 17.52 41.10 87.11
CA PRO A 525 17.51 41.43 88.53
C PRO A 525 16.16 41.89 89.09
N ASP A 526 15.30 42.43 88.22
CA ASP A 526 13.95 42.92 88.56
C ASP A 526 12.87 41.82 88.38
N THR A 527 13.19 40.73 87.66
CA THR A 527 12.28 39.60 87.46
C THR A 527 12.43 38.62 88.61
N HIS A 528 11.35 38.36 89.34
CA HIS A 528 11.34 37.46 90.50
C HIS A 528 11.34 35.96 90.10
N SER A 529 12.34 35.54 89.32
CA SER A 529 12.54 34.16 88.81
C SER A 529 12.77 33.11 89.89
N HIS A 530 13.05 33.55 91.12
CA HIS A 530 13.11 32.71 92.33
C HIS A 530 11.72 32.43 92.93
N TRP A 531 10.77 33.36 92.79
CA TRP A 531 9.41 33.25 93.31
C TRP A 531 8.45 32.59 92.34
N PHE A 532 8.68 32.70 91.03
CA PHE A 532 7.80 32.18 90.00
C PHE A 532 8.52 31.26 89.01
N GLN A 533 7.77 30.37 88.39
CA GLN A 533 8.20 29.50 87.29
C GLN A 533 7.10 29.44 86.23
N ILE A 534 7.46 29.17 84.98
CA ILE A 534 6.52 29.03 83.87
C ILE A 534 6.65 27.65 83.24
N ASP A 535 5.52 27.03 82.89
CA ASP A 535 5.53 25.84 82.04
C ASP A 535 5.76 26.24 80.57
N SER A 536 6.76 25.60 79.95
CA SER A 536 7.31 26.05 78.68
C SER A 536 6.41 25.81 77.46
N HIS A 537 5.31 25.06 77.59
CA HIS A 537 4.41 24.73 76.47
C HIS A 537 3.02 25.34 76.66
N SER A 538 2.51 25.39 77.90
CA SER A 538 1.20 25.95 78.21
C SER A 538 1.23 27.45 78.53
N GLY A 539 2.40 28.02 78.87
CA GLY A 539 2.49 29.42 79.31
C GLY A 539 1.91 29.65 80.71
N LEU A 540 1.64 28.59 81.48
CA LEU A 540 1.12 28.70 82.85
C LEU A 540 2.22 29.10 83.84
N ILE A 541 2.06 30.25 84.47
CA ILE A 541 2.91 30.73 85.56
C ILE A 541 2.39 30.19 86.89
N THR A 542 3.29 29.61 87.68
CA THR A 542 3.04 29.12 89.04
C THR A 542 4.04 29.69 90.03
N THR A 543 3.69 29.72 91.32
CA THR A 543 4.66 29.98 92.39
C THR A 543 5.73 28.87 92.42
N ARG A 544 6.99 29.25 92.61
CA ARG A 544 8.15 28.36 92.69
C ARG A 544 8.66 28.21 94.13
N ALA A 545 8.49 29.26 94.92
CA ALA A 545 8.82 29.35 96.34
C ALA A 545 7.67 30.06 97.07
N HIS A 546 7.77 30.18 98.39
CA HIS A 546 6.97 31.16 99.12
C HIS A 546 7.37 32.57 98.68
N ILE A 547 6.36 33.42 98.54
CA ILE A 547 6.47 34.82 98.12
C ILE A 547 6.20 35.71 99.34
N ASP A 548 6.66 36.96 99.30
CA ASP A 548 6.68 37.87 100.45
C ASP A 548 6.24 39.28 99.98
N CYS A 549 5.18 39.81 100.58
CA CYS A 549 4.55 41.06 100.18
C CYS A 549 5.30 42.29 100.69
N GLU A 550 6.02 42.18 101.82
CA GLU A 550 6.91 43.22 102.33
C GLU A 550 8.20 43.36 101.49
N THR A 551 8.65 42.28 100.84
CA THR A 551 9.81 42.30 99.94
C THR A 551 9.50 42.98 98.60
N ASP A 552 8.43 42.57 97.90
CA ASP A 552 7.89 43.29 96.73
C ASP A 552 6.39 42.98 96.59
N PRO A 553 5.49 43.97 96.76
CA PRO A 553 4.04 43.75 96.65
C PRO A 553 3.53 43.64 95.20
N VAL A 554 4.30 44.08 94.19
CA VAL A 554 3.88 44.02 92.78
C VAL A 554 5.03 43.57 91.85
N PRO A 555 5.57 42.35 92.03
CA PRO A 555 6.66 41.84 91.21
C PRO A 555 6.29 41.80 89.73
N GLN A 556 7.17 42.40 88.93
CA GLN A 556 7.11 42.37 87.47
C GLN A 556 7.81 41.10 86.96
N LEU A 557 7.14 40.35 86.08
CA LEU A 557 7.72 39.22 85.37
C LEU A 557 7.81 39.54 83.89
N ILE A 558 9.00 39.38 83.31
CA ILE A 558 9.21 39.45 81.87
C ILE A 558 9.15 38.03 81.32
N VAL A 559 8.09 37.70 80.59
CA VAL A 559 7.92 36.41 79.92
C VAL A 559 8.43 36.53 78.49
N MET A 560 9.33 35.65 78.08
CA MET A 560 9.74 35.52 76.68
C MET A 560 8.97 34.37 76.03
N ALA A 561 8.34 34.64 74.89
CA ALA A 561 7.85 33.64 73.95
C ALA A 561 8.84 33.56 72.79
N GLN A 562 9.31 32.36 72.47
CA GLN A 562 10.30 32.10 71.42
C GLN A 562 9.82 30.94 70.54
N ASP A 563 9.94 31.06 69.22
CA ASP A 563 9.63 29.96 68.30
C ASP A 563 10.71 28.85 68.28
N ASN A 564 10.51 27.81 67.47
CA ASN A 564 11.54 26.81 67.15
C ASN A 564 12.14 26.98 65.74
N GLY A 565 12.07 28.20 65.21
CA GLY A 565 12.60 28.64 63.94
C GLY A 565 14.11 28.65 63.83
N ARG A 566 14.60 28.98 62.62
CA ARG A 566 16.04 29.11 62.32
C ARG A 566 16.32 30.26 61.34
N PRO A 567 16.81 31.42 61.80
CA PRO A 567 17.05 31.78 63.21
C PRO A 567 15.74 31.84 64.02
N PRO A 568 15.77 31.56 65.33
CA PRO A 568 14.57 31.67 66.14
C PRO A 568 14.25 33.14 66.45
N LEU A 569 12.99 33.52 66.33
CA LEU A 569 12.48 34.83 66.73
C LEU A 569 11.78 34.73 68.10
N SER A 570 11.63 35.88 68.75
CA SER A 570 11.05 35.95 70.09
C SER A 570 10.49 37.33 70.40
N SER A 571 9.53 37.36 71.32
CA SER A 571 8.97 38.58 71.90
C SER A 571 8.91 38.48 73.41
N THR A 572 8.65 39.61 74.08
CA THR A 572 8.49 39.68 75.53
C THR A 572 7.17 40.31 75.94
N GLY A 573 6.41 39.61 76.80
CA GLY A 573 5.21 40.11 77.45
C GLY A 573 5.49 40.45 78.92
N THR A 574 4.80 41.45 79.46
CA THR A 574 4.93 41.81 80.88
C THR A 574 3.76 41.23 81.69
N VAL A 575 4.07 40.61 82.82
CA VAL A 575 3.07 40.19 83.82
C VAL A 575 3.30 40.98 85.10
N LEU A 576 2.31 41.72 85.56
CA LEU A 576 2.30 42.38 86.86
C LEU A 576 1.49 41.52 87.84
N VAL A 577 2.18 40.90 88.79
CA VAL A 577 1.56 40.05 89.80
C VAL A 577 1.35 40.89 91.06
N THR A 578 0.09 41.14 91.45
CA THR A 578 -0.24 41.79 92.73
C THR A 578 -0.25 40.74 93.83
N ILE A 579 0.67 40.84 94.79
CA ILE A 579 0.64 40.02 96.00
C ILE A 579 -0.35 40.66 96.99
N HIS A 580 -1.25 39.84 97.53
CA HIS A 580 -2.13 40.24 98.62
C HIS A 580 -1.49 39.86 99.96
N ASP A 581 -1.00 40.90 100.66
CA ASP A 581 -0.56 40.93 102.06
C ASP A 581 -1.47 40.07 102.95
N VAL A 582 -0.84 39.22 103.75
CA VAL A 582 -1.46 38.58 104.91
C VAL A 582 -0.67 38.94 106.15
N ASN A 583 -1.17 39.88 106.97
CA ASN A 583 -0.58 40.31 108.26
C ASN A 583 -0.03 39.15 109.11
N ASP A 584 1.25 38.82 108.90
CA ASP A 584 2.02 37.77 109.56
C ASP A 584 3.22 38.37 110.33
N ASN A 585 3.65 39.56 109.92
CA ASN A 585 4.58 40.43 110.61
C ASN A 585 4.03 40.86 111.98
N GLU A 586 4.79 40.57 113.04
CA GLU A 586 4.48 41.04 114.39
C GLU A 586 4.76 42.55 114.54
N PRO A 587 3.91 43.32 115.25
CA PRO A 587 4.13 44.76 115.41
C PRO A 587 5.40 45.03 116.22
N ILE A 588 6.41 45.59 115.57
CA ILE A 588 7.68 45.94 116.20
C ILE A 588 7.52 47.29 116.93
N PHE A 589 7.67 47.27 118.24
CA PHE A 589 7.74 48.48 119.07
C PHE A 589 9.13 49.12 118.99
N ASP A 590 9.18 50.46 118.97
CA ASP A 590 10.45 51.23 118.87
C ASP A 590 11.50 50.86 119.94
N GLN A 591 11.06 50.31 121.08
CA GLN A 591 11.91 49.88 122.19
C GLN A 591 11.41 48.56 122.76
N SER A 592 12.33 47.65 123.07
CA SER A 592 12.04 46.36 123.72
C SER A 592 11.59 46.51 125.19
N PHE A 593 11.87 47.65 125.84
CA PHE A 593 11.37 48.00 127.16
C PHE A 593 11.13 49.51 127.29
N TYR A 594 9.92 49.90 127.71
CA TYR A 594 9.59 51.29 128.02
C TYR A 594 9.52 51.49 129.54
N ASN A 595 10.45 52.26 130.09
CA ASN A 595 10.43 52.64 131.51
C ASN A 595 9.89 54.06 131.68
N VAL A 596 8.84 54.22 132.50
CA VAL A 596 8.33 55.52 132.94
C VAL A 596 8.15 55.53 134.47
N SER A 597 8.57 56.62 135.11
CA SER A 597 8.28 56.90 136.52
C SER A 597 7.13 57.91 136.62
N VAL A 598 6.16 57.62 137.48
CA VAL A 598 4.97 58.45 137.69
C VAL A 598 4.95 58.90 139.15
N ALA A 599 4.76 60.19 139.40
CA ALA A 599 4.65 60.72 140.75
C ALA A 599 3.30 60.35 141.39
N GLU A 600 3.30 60.03 142.68
CA GLU A 600 2.11 59.53 143.41
C GLU A 600 0.93 60.51 143.46
N ASN A 601 1.19 61.80 143.23
CA ASN A 601 0.21 62.87 143.24
C ASN A 601 -0.35 63.23 141.86
N GLU A 602 -0.12 62.40 140.84
CA GLU A 602 -0.51 62.76 139.47
C GLU A 602 -2.01 62.72 139.17
N SER A 603 -2.38 63.62 138.27
CA SER A 603 -3.77 63.89 137.88
C SER A 603 -4.35 62.81 136.96
N LYS A 604 -5.59 62.40 137.25
CA LYS A 604 -6.26 61.32 136.52
C LYS A 604 -6.52 61.74 135.06
N GLY A 605 -6.00 60.96 134.12
CA GLY A 605 -6.12 61.20 132.67
C GLY A 605 -4.86 61.75 132.00
N ARG A 606 -3.79 62.04 132.75
CA ARG A 606 -2.49 62.43 132.17
C ARG A 606 -1.87 61.27 131.38
N CYS A 607 -1.45 61.52 130.15
CA CYS A 607 -0.66 60.56 129.36
C CYS A 607 0.74 60.43 129.99
N ILE A 608 1.06 59.24 130.49
CA ILE A 608 2.35 58.94 131.14
C ILE A 608 3.37 58.38 130.14
N LEU A 609 2.92 57.56 129.19
CA LEU A 609 3.72 56.93 128.16
C LEU A 609 2.87 56.87 126.89
N LYS A 610 3.46 57.26 125.77
CA LYS A 610 2.90 57.00 124.43
C LYS A 610 3.87 56.04 123.75
N VAL A 611 3.38 54.87 123.40
CA VAL A 611 4.11 53.85 122.64
C VAL A 611 3.73 54.00 121.17
N SER A 612 4.71 53.88 120.29
CA SER A 612 4.54 53.77 118.85
C SER A 612 4.98 52.37 118.39
N GLU A 613 4.20 51.80 117.49
CA GLU A 613 4.58 50.63 116.70
C GLU A 613 5.03 51.11 115.31
N ALA A 614 6.09 50.52 114.77
CA ALA A 614 6.42 50.63 113.37
C ALA A 614 5.81 49.42 112.65
N ARG A 615 4.84 49.67 111.76
CA ARG A 615 4.38 48.64 110.82
C ARG A 615 5.25 48.71 109.58
N THR A 616 5.80 47.55 109.20
CA THR A 616 6.48 47.35 107.91
C THR A 616 5.48 47.21 106.76
N THR A 617 4.22 46.82 107.05
CA THR A 617 3.13 46.69 106.07
C THR A 617 2.92 47.98 105.25
N PRO A 618 3.07 47.97 103.92
CA PRO A 618 2.59 49.05 103.07
C PRO A 618 1.06 49.13 103.18
N GLN A 619 0.50 50.29 103.56
CA GLN A 619 -0.96 50.43 103.65
C GLN A 619 -1.62 50.21 102.28
N SER A 620 -2.33 49.09 102.14
CA SER A 620 -3.28 48.89 101.05
C SER A 620 -4.38 49.98 101.12
N PRO A 621 -4.81 50.58 99.99
CA PRO A 621 -5.77 51.67 100.02
C PRO A 621 -7.11 51.19 100.56
N GLN A 622 -7.61 51.81 101.63
CA GLN A 622 -8.90 51.45 102.21
C GLN A 622 -10.02 51.67 101.18
N THR A 623 -10.59 50.58 100.69
CA THR A 623 -11.91 50.58 100.07
C THR A 623 -12.94 50.97 101.12
N VAL A 624 -13.69 52.04 100.85
CA VAL A 624 -14.78 52.52 101.71
C VAL A 624 -16.07 51.78 101.34
N PRO A 625 -16.72 51.06 102.27
CA PRO A 625 -18.12 50.66 102.16
C PRO A 625 -19.02 51.62 102.96
N HIS A 626 -20.28 51.71 102.53
CA HIS A 626 -21.36 52.44 103.21
C HIS A 626 -21.95 51.69 104.40
#